data_AF-A0A961W556-F1
#
_entry.id   AF-A0A961W556-F1
#
_cell.length_a   1.000
_cell.length_b   1.000
_cell.length_c   1.000
_cell.angle_alpha   90.00
_cell.angle_beta   90.00
_cell.angle_gamma   90.00
#
_symmetry.space_group_name_H-M   'P 1'
#
loop_
_entity.id
_entity.type
_entity.pdbx_description
1 polymer ?
#
loop_
_entity_poly.entity_id
_entity_poly.type
_entity_poly.pdbx_seq_one_letter_code
_entity_poly.pdbx_strand_id
1 'polypeptide(L)' 'QEGGPSGELEDVVWVGLEETEAFDLPRITHVILGELAERLDAQGAEPFDVPVPTYKFLHGQFHRTLV' A
#
# COMPACT_ATOMS: atom_id res chain seq x y z
N GLN A 1 -0.80 18.50 10.19
CA GLN A 1 0.43 19.16 9.71
C GLN A 1 0.16 19.44 8.26
N GLU A 2 -0.03 20.71 7.89
CA GLU A 2 -0.20 21.09 6.48
C GLU A 2 1.18 20.97 5.82
N GLY A 3 1.26 20.30 4.66
CA GLY A 3 2.51 20.07 3.94
C GLY A 3 3.27 21.39 3.76
N GLY A 4 4.59 21.36 3.92
CA GLY A 4 5.36 22.59 3.99
C GLY A 4 5.41 23.38 2.67
N PRO A 5 6.19 24.46 2.63
CA PRO A 5 5.99 25.62 1.75
C PRO A 5 5.99 25.32 0.24
N SER A 6 6.47 24.17 -0.18
CA SER A 6 6.50 23.73 -1.57
C SER A 6 5.29 22.89 -2.01
N GLY A 7 4.56 22.30 -1.05
CA GLY A 7 3.55 21.27 -1.33
C GLY A 7 4.13 19.91 -1.73
N GLU A 8 5.46 19.76 -1.69
CA GLU A 8 6.18 18.52 -1.99
C GLU A 8 6.33 17.65 -0.73
N LEU A 9 6.80 16.40 -0.92
CA LEU A 9 7.15 15.50 0.19
C LEU A 9 8.38 16.04 0.93
N GLU A 10 8.22 16.39 2.20
CA GLU A 10 9.31 16.95 3.02
C GLU A 10 9.92 15.94 3.99
N ASP A 11 9.13 14.96 4.44
CA ASP A 11 9.55 13.96 5.43
C ASP A 11 9.07 12.54 5.06
N VAL A 12 9.86 11.55 5.47
CA VAL A 12 9.54 10.13 5.37
C VAL A 12 9.75 9.48 6.73
N VAL A 13 8.76 8.71 7.16
CA VAL A 13 8.81 7.90 8.38
C VAL A 13 8.57 6.43 8.05
N TRP A 14 9.18 5.56 8.84
CA TRP A 14 8.89 4.12 8.83
C TRP A 14 7.95 3.83 9.98
N VAL A 15 6.87 3.10 9.69
CA VAL A 15 5.83 2.72 10.66
C VAL A 15 5.51 1.24 10.48
N GLY A 16 5.06 0.59 11.54
CA GLY A 16 4.49 -0.75 11.45
C GLY A 16 3.20 -0.75 10.64
N LEU A 17 2.90 -1.87 9.96
CA LEU A 17 1.67 -1.98 9.17
C LEU A 17 0.42 -1.79 10.03
N GLU A 18 0.41 -2.32 11.26
CA GLU A 18 -0.70 -2.16 12.20
C GLU A 18 -0.96 -0.68 12.59
N GLU A 19 0.10 0.14 12.66
CA GLU A 19 -0.04 1.57 12.99
C GLU A 19 -0.78 2.34 11.89
N THR A 20 -0.74 1.84 10.65
CA THR A 20 -1.34 2.53 9.50
C THR A 20 -2.86 2.58 9.55
N GLU A 21 -3.54 1.68 10.28
CA GLU A 21 -5.00 1.67 10.41
C GLU A 21 -5.56 2.97 11.01
N ALA A 22 -4.76 3.65 11.84
CA ALA A 22 -5.13 4.91 12.47
C ALA A 22 -4.87 6.14 11.59
N PHE A 23 -4.25 5.98 10.42
CA PHE A 23 -3.85 7.11 9.57
C PHE A 23 -4.99 7.54 8.65
N ASP A 24 -5.08 8.85 8.41
CA ASP A 24 -6.00 9.43 7.42
C ASP A 24 -5.46 9.22 6.00
N LEU A 25 -5.51 7.96 5.55
CA LEU A 25 -5.09 7.54 4.23
C LEU A 25 -6.31 7.32 3.33
N PRO A 26 -6.15 7.52 2.01
CA PRO A 26 -7.17 7.11 1.06
C PRO A 26 -7.56 5.64 1.25
N ARG A 27 -8.85 5.32 1.16
CA ARG A 27 -9.38 3.96 1.34
C ARG A 27 -8.62 2.90 0.51
N ILE A 28 -8.19 3.25 -0.71
CA ILE A 28 -7.42 2.34 -1.56
C ILE A 28 -6.08 1.96 -0.94
N THR A 29 -5.42 2.90 -0.25
CA THR A 29 -4.16 2.67 0.45
C THR A 29 -4.35 1.68 1.60
N HIS A 30 -5.40 1.87 2.40
CA HIS A 30 -5.76 0.93 3.47
C HIS A 30 -6.01 -0.49 2.94
N VAL A 31 -6.72 -0.63 1.81
CA VAL A 31 -6.95 -1.94 1.18
C VAL A 31 -5.64 -2.62 0.78
N ILE A 32 -4.71 -1.86 0.18
CA ILE A 32 -3.41 -2.40 -0.26
C ILE A 32 -2.56 -2.84 0.94
N LEU A 33 -2.53 -2.04 2.01
CA LEU A 33 -1.78 -2.35 3.23
C LEU A 33 -2.33 -3.58 3.95
N GLY A 34 -3.66 -3.74 4.00
CA GLY A 34 -4.30 -4.94 4.54
C GLY A 34 -3.97 -6.20 3.74
N GLU A 35 -4.06 -6.15 2.41
CA GLU A 35 -3.66 -7.29 1.57
C GLU A 35 -2.17 -7.64 1.72
N LEU A 36 -1.31 -6.64 1.94
CA LEU A 36 0.10 -6.86 2.20
C LEU A 36 0.32 -7.58 3.53
N ALA A 37 -0.38 -7.18 4.60
CA ALA A 37 -0.29 -7.84 5.90
C ALA A 37 -0.71 -9.32 5.81
N GLU A 38 -1.86 -9.61 5.20
CA GLU A 38 -2.34 -10.98 4.99
C GLU A 38 -1.33 -11.85 4.24
N ARG A 39 -0.62 -11.27 3.26
CA ARG A 39 0.41 -11.96 2.48
C ARG A 39 1.67 -12.26 3.30
N LEU A 40 2.05 -11.37 4.21
CA LEU A 40 3.21 -11.59 5.09
C LEU A 40 2.90 -12.64 6.16
N ASP A 41 1.66 -12.70 6.65
CA ASP A 41 1.20 -13.68 7.64
C ASP A 41 1.02 -15.09 7.05
N ALA A 42 0.71 -15.19 5.76
CA ALA A 42 0.65 -16.46 5.05
C ALA A 42 2.06 -17.10 4.97
N GLN A 43 2.39 -17.93 5.98
CA GLN A 43 3.64 -18.67 6.10
C GLN A 43 4.05 -19.35 4.77
N GLY A 44 5.27 -19.06 4.29
CA GLY A 44 5.90 -19.81 3.19
C GLY A 44 5.97 -19.11 1.84
N ALA A 45 5.66 -17.82 1.75
CA ALA A 45 6.04 -17.02 0.60
C ALA A 45 7.57 -16.85 0.60
N GLU A 46 8.30 -17.72 -0.11
CA GLU A 46 9.62 -17.34 -0.62
C GLU A 46 9.41 -16.00 -1.35
N PRO A 47 10.01 -14.89 -0.88
CA PRO A 47 9.58 -13.53 -1.25
C PRO A 47 9.69 -13.22 -2.75
N PHE A 48 10.25 -14.14 -3.52
CA PHE A 48 10.52 -14.00 -4.94
C PHE A 48 9.63 -14.86 -5.86
N ASP A 49 8.88 -15.85 -5.33
CA ASP A 49 8.11 -16.80 -6.14
C ASP A 49 6.57 -16.61 -6.04
N VAL A 50 6.11 -15.66 -5.23
CA VAL A 50 4.67 -15.40 -5.05
C VAL A 50 4.21 -14.23 -5.91
N PRO A 51 3.21 -14.43 -6.80
CA PRO A 51 2.70 -13.36 -7.64
C PRO A 51 2.18 -12.17 -6.82
N VAL A 52 2.61 -10.96 -7.17
CA VAL A 52 2.26 -9.72 -6.46
C VAL A 52 1.13 -8.99 -7.18
N PRO A 53 0.19 -8.35 -6.45
CA PRO A 53 -0.90 -7.64 -7.08
C PRO A 53 -0.40 -6.28 -7.57
N THR A 54 -0.69 -5.97 -8.83
CA THR A 54 -0.49 -4.65 -9.41
C THR A 54 -1.84 -3.98 -9.61
N TYR A 55 -1.93 -2.72 -9.19
CA TYR A 55 -3.14 -1.92 -9.23
C TYR A 55 -2.97 -0.79 -10.24
N LYS A 56 -3.91 -0.68 -11.19
CA LYS A 56 -3.86 0.36 -12.24
C LYS A 56 -5.27 0.91 -12.49
N PHE A 57 -5.37 2.21 -12.74
CA PHE A 57 -6.61 2.83 -13.23
C PHE A 57 -6.38 3.27 -14.68
N LEU A 58 -7.01 2.59 -15.63
CA LEU A 58 -6.83 2.82 -17.07
C LEU A 58 -8.20 3.01 -17.72
N HIS A 59 -8.35 4.06 -18.52
CA HIS A 59 -9.59 4.35 -19.26
C HIS A 59 -10.87 4.36 -18.41
N GLY A 60 -10.80 4.89 -17.18
CA GLY A 60 -11.96 4.94 -16.28
C GLY A 60 -12.24 3.65 -15.52
N GLN A 61 -11.37 2.64 -15.63
CA GLN A 61 -11.58 1.33 -15.02
C GLN A 61 -10.41 0.92 -14.11
N PHE A 62 -10.76 0.34 -12.97
CA PHE A 62 -9.80 -0.26 -12.04
C PHE A 62 -9.39 -1.66 -12.50
N HIS A 63 -8.09 -1.89 -12.60
CA HIS A 63 -7.47 -3.15 -12.99
C HIS A 63 -6.59 -3.67 -11.87
N ARG A 64 -6.78 -4.94 -11.50
CA ARG A 64 -5.96 -5.68 -10.53
C ARG A 64 -5.41 -6.94 -11.22
N THR A 65 -4.10 -7.05 -11.32
CA THR A 65 -3.43 -8.20 -11.96
C THR A 65 -2.37 -8.78 -11.04
N LEU A 66 -2.30 -10.10 -10.91
CA LEU A 66 -1.18 -10.78 -10.27
C LEU A 66 -0.06 -10.95 -11.30
N VAL A 67 1.14 -10.46 -10.99
CA VAL A 67 2.36 -10.59 -11.82
C VAL A 67 3.38 -11.48 -11.14
#